data_AF-A0A166U4M9-F1
#
_entry.id   AF-A0A166U4M9-F1
#
_cell.length_a   1.000
_cell.length_b   1.000
_cell.length_c   1.000
_cell.angle_alpha   90.00
_cell.angle_beta   90.00
_cell.angle_gamma   90.00
#
_symmetry.space_group_name_H-M   'P 1'
#
loop_
_entity.id
_entity.type
_entity.pdbx_description
1 polymer ?
#
loop_
_entity_poly.entity_id
_entity_poly.type
_entity_poly.pdbx_seq_one_letter_code
_entity_poly.pdbx_strand_id
1 'polypeptide(L)' 'EEEQDDKLYCVCKTRYDEDRVMIACDRCDEWYHTHCVNMPDAEVDLVDQFICPVCVKSAFPPSSQ' A
#
# COMPACT_ATOMS: atom_id res chain seq x y z
N GLU A 1 23.54 -17.71 6.33
CA GLU A 1 23.17 -16.87 5.18
C GLU A 1 21.72 -16.47 5.37
N GLU A 2 21.46 -15.26 5.84
CA GLU A 2 20.10 -14.74 6.06
C GLU A 2 19.99 -13.41 5.32
N GLU A 3 20.13 -13.43 3.99
CA GLU A 3 19.79 -12.31 3.09
C GLU A 3 18.27 -12.25 2.85
N GLN A 4 17.47 -12.59 3.86
CA GLN A 4 16.01 -12.64 3.73
C GLN A 4 15.41 -11.40 4.37
N ASP A 5 14.98 -10.49 3.49
CA ASP A 5 13.97 -9.46 3.75
C ASP A 5 14.42 -8.04 4.17
N ASP A 6 15.47 -7.50 3.56
CA ASP A 6 15.66 -6.02 3.49
C ASP A 6 14.72 -5.35 2.46
N LYS A 7 13.69 -6.07 1.99
CA LYS A 7 12.79 -5.57 0.96
C LYS A 7 11.74 -4.69 1.64
N LEU A 8 11.97 -3.38 1.57
CA LEU A 8 11.13 -2.39 2.21
C LEU A 8 9.88 -2.12 1.36
N TYR A 9 8.71 -2.45 1.90
CA TYR A 9 7.41 -2.22 1.31
C TYR A 9 6.73 -0.99 1.91
N CYS A 10 5.60 -0.60 1.30
CA CYS A 10 4.78 0.53 1.70
C CYS A 10 5.51 1.90 1.59
N VAL A 11 4.77 2.98 1.80
CA VAL A 11 5.31 4.35 1.90
C VAL A 11 6.22 4.54 3.12
N CYS A 12 6.07 3.68 4.15
CA CYS A 12 6.87 3.74 5.37
C CYS A 12 8.22 3.03 5.25
N LYS A 13 8.51 2.39 4.10
CA LYS A 13 9.73 1.63 3.85
C LYS A 13 10.03 0.69 5.01
N THR A 14 9.06 -0.18 5.30
CA THR A 14 9.13 -1.16 6.39
C THR A 14 9.18 -2.57 5.80
N ARG A 15 9.79 -3.48 6.55
CA ARG A 15 9.89 -4.91 6.21
C ARG A 15 8.50 -5.53 6.06
N TYR A 16 8.43 -6.70 5.44
CA TYR A 16 7.21 -7.50 5.52
C TYR A 16 6.99 -7.96 6.96
N ASP A 17 5.80 -7.71 7.50
CA ASP A 17 5.39 -8.14 8.84
C ASP A 17 4.13 -9.02 8.69
N GLU A 18 4.20 -10.28 9.11
CA GLU A 18 3.05 -11.20 9.09
C GLU A 18 1.92 -10.79 10.05
N ASP A 19 2.25 -10.09 11.13
CA ASP A 19 1.29 -9.50 12.07
C ASP A 19 0.56 -8.27 11.49
N ARG A 20 1.03 -7.71 10.37
CA ARG A 20 0.43 -6.52 9.75
C ARG A 20 -0.32 -6.92 8.48
N VAL A 21 -1.56 -6.47 8.37
CA VAL A 21 -2.32 -6.65 7.14
C VAL A 21 -1.74 -5.73 6.05
N MET A 22 -1.46 -6.33 4.89
CA MET A 22 -0.97 -5.63 3.71
C MET A 22 -1.95 -5.81 2.56
N ILE A 23 -2.06 -4.79 1.73
CA ILE A 23 -2.92 -4.76 0.54
C ILE A 23 -2.10 -4.34 -0.68
N ALA A 24 -2.29 -5.03 -1.79
CA ALA A 24 -1.61 -4.75 -3.06
C ALA A 24 -2.40 -3.71 -3.87
N CYS A 25 -1.70 -2.71 -4.41
CA CYS A 25 -2.31 -1.68 -5.23
C CYS A 25 -2.46 -2.12 -6.68
N ASP A 26 -3.66 -2.04 -7.26
CA ASP A 26 -3.95 -2.41 -8.66
C ASP A 26 -3.28 -1.48 -9.70
N ARG A 27 -2.83 -0.28 -9.27
CA ARG A 27 -2.20 0.71 -10.17
C ARG A 27 -0.69 0.59 -10.26
N CYS A 28 -0.02 0.23 -9.18
CA CYS A 28 1.43 0.18 -9.11
C CYS A 28 1.97 -1.19 -8.68
N ASP A 29 1.08 -2.17 -8.46
CA ASP A 29 1.39 -3.53 -8.00
C ASP A 29 2.30 -3.57 -6.77
N GLU A 30 2.18 -2.56 -5.92
CA GLU A 30 3.00 -2.42 -4.71
C GLU A 30 2.17 -2.67 -3.44
N TRP A 31 2.84 -3.23 -2.44
CA TRP A 31 2.24 -3.62 -1.17
C TRP A 31 2.26 -2.47 -0.17
N TYR A 32 1.10 -2.20 0.43
CA TYR A 32 0.92 -1.14 1.41
C TYR A 32 0.26 -1.68 2.68
N HIS A 33 0.68 -1.18 3.83
CA HIS A 33 -0.02 -1.45 5.08
C HIS A 33 -1.36 -0.72 5.09
N THR A 34 -2.42 -1.44 5.45
CA THR A 34 -3.79 -0.93 5.61
C THR A 34 -3.79 0.29 6.53
N HIS A 35 -3.08 0.20 7.66
CA HIS A 35 -2.87 1.28 8.61
C HIS A 35 -2.11 2.48 8.02
N CYS A 36 -1.14 2.29 7.12
CA CYS A 36 -0.40 3.39 6.49
C CYS A 36 -1.22 4.15 5.44
N VAL A 37 -2.19 3.47 4.82
CA VAL A 37 -3.12 4.05 3.84
C VAL A 37 -4.45 4.45 4.45
N ASN A 38 -4.58 4.35 5.79
CA ASN A 38 -5.76 4.70 6.57
C ASN A 38 -7.00 3.91 6.14
N MET A 39 -6.79 2.63 5.82
CA MET A 39 -7.83 1.67 5.48
C MET A 39 -7.99 0.69 6.65
N PRO A 40 -9.22 0.45 7.12
CA PRO A 40 -9.46 -0.54 8.17
C PRO A 40 -9.37 -1.95 7.62
N ASP A 41 -8.87 -2.87 8.43
CA ASP A 41 -8.63 -4.26 8.02
C ASP A 41 -9.91 -4.99 7.60
N ALA A 42 -11.06 -4.58 8.17
CA ALA A 42 -12.36 -5.11 7.79
C ALA A 42 -12.81 -4.72 6.37
N GLU A 43 -12.33 -3.59 5.84
CA GLU A 43 -12.63 -3.19 4.45
C GLU A 43 -11.72 -3.87 3.45
N VAL A 44 -10.52 -4.31 3.87
CA VAL A 44 -9.53 -4.95 2.99
C VAL A 44 -10.06 -6.23 2.38
N ASP A 45 -10.77 -7.04 3.16
CA ASP A 45 -11.39 -8.28 2.70
C ASP A 45 -12.57 -8.03 1.75
N LEU A 46 -13.19 -6.84 1.84
CA LEU A 46 -14.31 -6.41 1.00
C LEU A 46 -13.85 -5.64 -0.25
N VAL A 47 -12.58 -5.24 -0.31
CA VAL A 47 -12.01 -4.45 -1.40
C VAL A 47 -11.50 -5.40 -2.49
N ASP A 48 -12.20 -5.37 -3.64
CA ASP A 48 -11.81 -6.10 -4.85
C ASP A 48 -10.65 -5.38 -5.58
N GLN A 49 -10.68 -4.05 -5.61
CA GLN A 49 -9.64 -3.22 -6.22
C GLN A 49 -9.18 -2.13 -5.25
N PHE A 50 -7.93 -2.23 -4.81
CA PHE A 50 -7.29 -1.22 -3.98
C PHE A 50 -6.41 -0.30 -4.84
N ILE A 51 -6.61 1.01 -4.69
CA ILE A 51 -5.71 2.01 -5.27
C ILE A 51 -5.08 2.82 -4.14
N CYS A 52 -3.76 2.76 -4.04
CA CYS A 52 -3.02 3.45 -2.99
C CYS A 52 -3.17 4.98 -3.11
N PRO A 53 -3.09 5.72 -1.99
CA PRO A 53 -3.26 7.17 -1.98
C PRO A 53 -2.21 7.90 -2.82
N VAL A 54 -1.06 7.27 -3.10
CA VAL A 54 -0.04 7.80 -4.01
C VAL A 54 -0.55 7.79 -5.45
N CYS A 55 -1.12 6.67 -5.91
CA CYS A 55 -1.73 6.57 -7.23
C CYS A 55 -2.98 7.44 -7.36
N VAL A 56 -3.82 7.54 -6.31
CA VAL A 56 -4.97 8.45 -6.30
C VAL A 56 -4.54 9.91 -6.43
N LYS A 57 -3.52 10.34 -5.67
CA LYS A 57 -2.98 11.70 -5.77
C LYS A 57 -2.32 11.97 -7.12
N SER A 58 -1.60 11.00 -7.69
CA SER A 58 -0.99 11.14 -9.02
C SER A 58 -2.01 11.14 -10.15
N ALA A 59 -3.16 10.47 -9.99
CA ALA A 59 -4.23 10.45 -10.97
C ALA A 59 -4.99 11.79 -11.05
N PHE A 60 -4.93 12.61 -10.01
CA PHE A 60 -5.41 13.98 -10.01
C PHE A 60 -4.20 14.94 -10.05
N PRO A 61 -3.63 15.25 -11.23
CA PRO A 61 -2.82 16.45 -11.30
C PRO A 61 -3.71 17.60 -10.80
N PRO A 62 -3.26 18.42 -9.83
CA PRO A 62 -3.93 19.69 -9.60
C PRO A 62 -3.84 20.39 -10.95
N SER A 63 -4.96 20.43 -11.66
CA SER A 63 -5.04 21.15 -12.91
C SER A 63 -4.69 22.58 -12.54
N SER A 64 -3.52 23.03 -13.00
CA SER A 64 -3.16 24.44 -13.00
C SER A 64 -4.27 25.19 -13.73
N GLN A 65 -5.18 25.80 -12.98
CA GLN A 65 -5.65 27.18 -13.14
C GLN A 65 -6.62 27.57 -12.02
#